data_AF-A0A934A0W3-F1
#
_entry.id   AF-A0A934A0W3-F1
#
_cell.length_a   1.000
_cell.length_b   1.000
_cell.length_c   1.000
_cell.angle_alpha   90.00
_cell.angle_beta   90.00
_cell.angle_gamma   90.00
#
_symmetry.space_group_name_H-M   'P 1'
#
loop_
_entity.id
_entity.type
_entity.pdbx_description
1 polymer ?
#
loop_
_entity_poly.entity_id
_entity_poly.type
_entity_poly.pdbx_seq_one_letter_code
_entity_poly.pdbx_strand_id
1 'polypeptide(L)'
;MEGVLGFLTGLLARLGLLFAVPVAMALLLGVIALVMKLVRAAQPQPALAGAPTASWLSFDPEAAYAPGHTFLRAAGARLRIGLDDLALRLLPGAEVRGPDAGQELQAGDPLAVLRLGALEVPIPSPVPGKIVARNEARDLRSAGWLVEIEPVGEAHRSLPKGEAARAWLTQEAGRLVSFAERELGIAAADGGEVTIRSLDSVPEEKWRALLKEFLKSEARRG
;
A
#
# COMPACT_ATOMS: atom_id res chain seq x y z
N MET A 1 13.07 67.27 -9.02
CA MET A 1 13.46 65.93 -9.51
C MET A 1 13.95 64.99 -8.41
N GLU A 2 14.57 65.49 -7.34
CA GLU A 2 15.12 64.64 -6.25
C GLU A 2 14.06 63.85 -5.46
N GLY A 3 12.86 64.41 -5.23
CA GLY A 3 11.79 63.73 -4.50
C GLY A 3 11.19 62.50 -5.22
N VAL A 4 11.21 62.48 -6.55
CA VAL A 4 10.67 61.36 -7.35
C VAL A 4 11.61 60.15 -7.29
N LEU A 5 12.92 60.38 -7.27
CA LEU A 5 13.94 59.33 -7.18
C LEU A 5 13.97 58.67 -5.80
N GLY A 6 13.79 59.44 -4.73
CA GLY A 6 13.64 58.92 -3.36
C GLY A 6 12.35 58.11 -3.16
N PHE A 7 11.26 58.52 -3.82
CA PHE A 7 9.98 57.81 -3.76
C PHE A 7 10.03 56.48 -4.53
N LEU A 8 10.65 56.45 -5.72
CA LEU A 8 10.83 55.22 -6.50
C LEU A 8 11.74 54.21 -5.80
N THR A 9 12.83 54.66 -5.18
CA THR A 9 13.75 53.78 -4.45
C THR A 9 13.11 53.20 -3.19
N GLY A 10 12.34 53.98 -2.43
CA GLY A 10 11.57 53.50 -1.29
C GLY A 10 10.44 52.53 -1.67
N LEU A 11 9.79 52.75 -2.80
CA LEU A 11 8.73 51.87 -3.32
C LEU A 11 9.28 50.53 -3.81
N LEU A 12 10.41 50.54 -4.52
CA LEU A 12 11.12 49.34 -4.98
C LEU A 12 11.61 48.49 -3.79
N ALA A 13 12.12 49.12 -2.72
CA ALA A 13 12.54 48.42 -1.51
C ALA A 13 11.37 47.72 -0.79
N ARG A 14 10.20 48.36 -0.71
CA ARG A 14 8.98 47.77 -0.12
C ARG A 14 8.39 46.63 -0.95
N LEU A 15 8.42 46.75 -2.27
CA LEU A 15 8.01 45.67 -3.18
C LEU A 15 8.95 44.48 -3.07
N GLY A 16 10.27 44.70 -3.00
CA GLY A 16 11.24 43.62 -2.78
C GLY A 16 10.97 42.81 -1.50
N LEU A 17 10.62 43.48 -0.40
CA LEU A 17 10.29 42.81 0.87
C LEU A 17 8.99 41.99 0.78
N LEU A 18 7.98 42.50 0.06
CA LEU A 18 6.70 41.81 -0.16
C LEU A 18 6.83 40.52 -0.95
N PHE A 19 7.81 40.39 -1.84
CA PHE A 19 8.08 39.15 -2.58
C PHE A 19 9.13 38.26 -1.91
N ALA A 20 10.06 38.83 -1.15
CA ALA A 20 11.07 38.07 -0.43
C ALA A 20 10.46 37.14 0.64
N VAL A 21 9.45 37.62 1.38
CA VAL A 21 8.81 36.84 2.45
C VAL A 21 8.01 35.63 1.92
N PRO A 22 7.14 35.76 0.90
CA PRO A 22 6.46 34.62 0.29
C PRO A 22 7.41 33.60 -0.34
N VAL A 23 8.48 34.06 -0.98
CA VAL A 23 9.48 33.16 -1.58
C VAL A 23 10.22 32.39 -0.49
N ALA A 24 10.65 33.05 0.58
CA ALA A 24 11.26 32.39 1.72
C ALA A 24 10.29 31.40 2.41
N MET A 25 9.01 31.77 2.54
CA MET A 25 7.97 30.90 3.10
C MET A 25 7.73 29.67 2.21
N ALA A 26 7.66 29.84 0.89
CA ALA A 26 7.48 28.75 -0.06
C ALA A 26 8.69 27.78 -0.05
N LEU A 27 9.91 28.32 0.04
CA LEU A 27 11.13 27.52 0.19
C LEU A 27 11.12 26.75 1.52
N LEU A 28 10.73 27.39 2.62
CA LEU A 28 10.63 26.74 3.93
C LEU A 28 9.59 25.62 3.93
N LEU A 29 8.40 25.87 3.37
CA LEU A 29 7.35 24.84 3.23
C LEU A 29 7.80 23.70 2.30
N GLY A 30 8.54 24.01 1.23
CA GLY A 30 9.13 23.02 0.34
C GLY A 30 10.18 22.14 1.04
N VAL A 31 11.04 22.74 1.85
CA VAL A 31 12.03 22.01 2.67
C VAL A 31 11.33 21.16 3.72
N ILE A 32 10.30 21.66 4.41
CA ILE A 32 9.50 20.88 5.36
C ILE A 32 8.83 19.70 4.65
N ALA A 33 8.23 19.91 3.48
CA ALA A 33 7.61 18.84 2.71
C ALA A 33 8.63 17.81 2.23
N LEU A 34 9.84 18.24 1.82
CA LEU A 34 10.93 17.38 1.41
C LEU A 34 11.47 16.56 2.59
N VAL A 35 11.71 17.20 3.73
CA VAL A 35 12.12 16.53 4.98
C VAL A 35 11.05 15.54 5.41
N MET A 36 9.76 15.90 5.35
CA MET A 36 8.66 14.98 5.65
C MET A 36 8.59 13.80 4.67
N LYS A 37 8.90 14.00 3.38
CA LYS A 37 9.02 12.92 2.39
C LYS A 37 10.21 12.01 2.70
N LEU A 38 11.37 12.58 3.01
CA LEU A 38 12.59 11.85 3.35
C LEU A 38 12.41 11.08 4.66
N VAL A 39 11.82 11.70 5.68
CA VAL A 39 11.47 11.05 6.96
C VAL A 39 10.43 9.95 6.74
N ARG A 40 9.41 10.13 5.91
CA ARG A 40 8.44 9.06 5.60
C ARG A 40 9.02 7.91 4.76
N ALA A 41 9.97 8.20 3.88
CA ALA A 41 10.70 7.21 3.09
C ALA A 41 11.78 6.48 3.92
N ALA A 42 12.32 7.16 4.93
CA ALA A 42 13.33 6.65 5.84
C ALA A 42 12.76 6.12 7.16
N GLN A 43 11.47 6.34 7.44
CA GLN A 43 10.76 5.57 8.46
C GLN A 43 10.69 4.16 7.89
N PRO A 44 11.45 3.19 8.42
CA PRO A 44 11.11 1.82 8.16
C PRO A 44 9.68 1.70 8.65
N GLN A 45 8.75 1.36 7.76
CA GLN A 45 7.55 0.73 8.28
C GLN A 45 8.07 -0.41 9.13
N PRO A 46 7.65 -0.53 10.41
CA PRO A 46 8.07 -1.64 11.21
C PRO A 46 7.59 -2.86 10.43
N ALA A 47 8.52 -3.50 9.74
CA ALA A 47 8.30 -4.76 9.08
C ALA A 47 8.18 -5.75 10.23
N LEU A 48 7.00 -5.74 10.85
CA LEU A 48 6.37 -6.78 11.63
C LEU A 48 7.10 -7.21 12.92
N ALA A 49 8.27 -6.65 13.24
CA ALA A 49 8.97 -6.90 14.48
C ALA A 49 8.21 -6.27 15.66
N GLY A 50 7.52 -7.12 16.44
CA GLY A 50 6.71 -6.71 17.60
C GLY A 50 5.27 -6.30 17.28
N ALA A 51 4.82 -6.44 16.03
CA ALA A 51 3.42 -6.21 15.67
C ALA A 51 2.51 -7.29 16.28
N PRO A 52 1.27 -6.97 16.67
CA PRO A 52 0.28 -7.97 17.04
C PRO A 52 0.13 -9.03 15.95
N THR A 53 -0.13 -10.27 16.38
CA THR A 53 -0.34 -11.38 15.47
C THR A 53 -1.76 -11.92 15.51
N ALA A 54 -2.27 -12.26 14.34
CA ALA A 54 -3.44 -13.07 14.11
C ALA A 54 -2.95 -14.45 13.67
N SER A 55 -2.93 -15.42 14.60
CA SER A 55 -2.17 -16.66 14.42
C SER A 55 -0.66 -16.36 14.17
N TRP A 56 -0.12 -16.75 13.03
CA TRP A 56 1.25 -16.48 12.58
C TRP A 56 1.37 -15.29 11.61
N LEU A 57 0.25 -14.61 11.31
CA LEU A 57 0.21 -13.42 10.47
C LEU A 57 0.35 -12.17 11.31
N SER A 58 1.26 -11.28 10.93
CA SER A 58 1.34 -9.95 11.55
C SER A 58 0.28 -9.01 10.96
N PHE A 59 -0.31 -8.17 11.80
CA PHE A 59 -1.34 -7.22 11.36
C PHE A 59 -1.30 -5.90 12.13
N ASP A 60 -1.97 -4.89 11.58
CA ASP A 60 -2.16 -3.58 12.17
C ASP A 60 -3.61 -3.44 12.67
N PRO A 61 -3.85 -3.33 13.99
CA PRO A 61 -5.19 -3.17 14.55
C PRO A 61 -5.96 -1.94 14.03
N GLU A 62 -5.25 -0.90 13.59
CA GLU A 62 -5.84 0.35 13.10
C GLU A 62 -6.21 0.30 11.60
N ALA A 63 -5.78 -0.73 10.89
CA ALA A 63 -6.10 -0.94 9.49
C ALA A 63 -7.41 -1.72 9.31
N ALA A 64 -8.13 -1.41 8.23
CA ALA A 64 -9.22 -2.24 7.72
C ALA A 64 -8.66 -3.30 6.76
N TYR A 65 -9.26 -4.48 6.73
CA TYR A 65 -8.81 -5.58 5.87
C TYR A 65 -9.89 -6.01 4.89
N ALA A 66 -9.54 -6.19 3.62
CA ALA A 66 -10.48 -6.61 2.59
C ALA A 66 -10.22 -8.06 2.13
N PRO A 67 -11.23 -8.76 1.58
CA PRO A 67 -11.13 -10.17 1.20
C PRO A 67 -10.05 -10.54 0.17
N GLY A 68 -9.46 -9.56 -0.52
CA GLY A 68 -8.31 -9.75 -1.43
C GLY A 68 -6.96 -9.59 -0.76
N HIS A 69 -6.91 -9.67 0.58
CA HIS A 69 -5.69 -9.47 1.38
C HIS A 69 -5.01 -8.11 1.17
N THR A 70 -5.83 -7.11 0.89
CA THR A 70 -5.41 -5.70 0.94
C THR A 70 -5.82 -5.10 2.27
N PHE A 71 -4.93 -4.33 2.89
CA PHE A 71 -5.30 -3.50 4.04
C PHE A 71 -5.52 -2.05 3.61
N LEU A 72 -6.34 -1.32 4.36
CA LEU A 72 -6.63 0.10 4.18
C LEU A 72 -6.31 0.84 5.49
N ARG A 73 -5.35 1.76 5.44
CA ARG A 73 -4.96 2.62 6.57
C ARG A 73 -5.37 4.06 6.30
N ALA A 74 -5.98 4.71 7.28
CA ALA A 74 -6.35 6.12 7.15
C ALA A 74 -5.11 7.02 7.04
N ALA A 75 -5.17 8.00 6.14
CA ALA A 75 -4.17 9.03 5.93
C ALA A 75 -4.88 10.39 5.80
N GLY A 76 -5.43 10.90 6.91
CA GLY A 76 -6.37 12.01 6.89
C GLY A 76 -7.69 11.59 6.26
N ALA A 77 -8.19 12.34 5.27
CA ALA A 77 -9.39 11.99 4.49
C ALA A 77 -9.14 10.93 3.40
N ARG A 78 -7.89 10.50 3.21
CA ARG A 78 -7.46 9.54 2.19
C ARG A 78 -7.20 8.17 2.81
N LEU A 79 -7.08 7.16 1.96
CA LEU A 79 -6.76 5.80 2.35
C LEU A 79 -5.48 5.35 1.67
N ARG A 80 -4.53 4.83 2.45
CA ARG A 80 -3.40 4.07 1.93
C ARG A 80 -3.79 2.61 1.86
N ILE A 81 -3.67 2.04 0.66
CA ILE A 81 -3.99 0.64 0.41
C ILE A 81 -2.69 -0.12 0.18
N GLY A 82 -2.49 -1.20 0.91
CA GLY A 82 -1.34 -2.09 0.80
C GLY A 82 -1.74 -3.55 0.84
N LEU A 83 -0.76 -4.45 0.91
CA LEU A 83 -0.97 -5.88 1.07
C LEU A 83 -0.68 -6.31 2.50
N ASP A 84 -1.49 -7.23 3.03
CA ASP A 84 -1.25 -7.81 4.34
C ASP A 84 -0.16 -8.89 4.33
N ASP A 85 0.18 -9.40 5.51
CA ASP A 85 1.26 -10.39 5.64
C ASP A 85 0.96 -11.69 4.87
N LEU A 86 -0.30 -12.10 4.74
CA LEU A 86 -0.66 -13.29 3.96
C LEU A 86 -0.37 -13.05 2.48
N ALA A 87 -0.83 -11.93 1.92
CA ALA A 87 -0.54 -11.58 0.53
C ALA A 87 0.96 -11.42 0.25
N LEU A 88 1.72 -10.78 1.13
CA LEU A 88 3.17 -10.62 0.99
C LEU A 88 3.92 -11.94 1.03
N ARG A 89 3.40 -12.90 1.79
CA ARG A 89 3.86 -14.28 1.84
C ARG A 89 3.53 -15.03 0.55
N LEU A 90 2.34 -14.83 -0.01
CA LEU A 90 1.94 -15.39 -1.31
C LEU A 90 2.61 -14.73 -2.51
N LEU A 91 3.33 -13.63 -2.37
CA LEU A 91 3.94 -12.92 -3.49
C LEU A 91 5.45 -12.71 -3.26
N PRO A 92 6.22 -13.79 -3.04
CA PRO A 92 7.64 -13.67 -2.72
C PRO A 92 8.40 -13.04 -3.89
N GLY A 93 9.09 -11.92 -3.65
CA GLY A 93 9.89 -11.24 -4.67
C GLY A 93 9.09 -10.58 -5.79
N ALA A 94 7.78 -10.40 -5.63
CA ALA A 94 6.98 -9.68 -6.62
C ALA A 94 7.34 -8.19 -6.66
N GLU A 95 7.46 -7.64 -7.87
CA GLU A 95 7.72 -6.22 -8.10
C GLU A 95 6.43 -5.47 -8.44
N VAL A 96 6.29 -4.23 -7.97
CA VAL A 96 5.12 -3.40 -8.26
C VAL A 96 5.25 -2.75 -9.65
N ARG A 97 4.33 -3.04 -10.57
CA ARG A 97 4.16 -2.34 -11.85
C ARG A 97 2.89 -1.48 -11.83
N GLY A 98 3.06 -0.19 -12.14
CA GLY A 98 1.94 0.78 -12.07
C GLY A 98 1.35 0.85 -10.65
N PRO A 99 0.35 1.69 -10.36
CA PRO A 99 -0.62 2.30 -11.28
C PRO A 99 -0.25 3.70 -11.76
N ASP A 100 -1.05 4.23 -12.69
CA ASP A 100 -1.02 5.62 -13.11
C ASP A 100 -1.74 6.50 -12.07
N ALA A 101 -1.09 7.57 -11.62
CA ALA A 101 -1.72 8.54 -10.74
C ALA A 101 -2.86 9.27 -11.47
N GLY A 102 -3.94 9.59 -10.75
CA GLY A 102 -5.12 10.27 -11.31
C GLY A 102 -6.19 9.36 -11.86
N GLN A 103 -5.95 8.04 -11.93
CA GLN A 103 -6.95 7.05 -12.34
C GLN A 103 -8.11 6.98 -11.34
N GLU A 104 -9.34 6.94 -11.86
CA GLU A 104 -10.54 6.62 -11.10
C GLU A 104 -10.78 5.11 -11.16
N LEU A 105 -11.14 4.53 -10.01
CA LEU A 105 -11.33 3.10 -9.81
C LEU A 105 -12.73 2.84 -9.27
N GLN A 106 -13.35 1.78 -9.76
CA GLN A 106 -14.45 1.10 -9.10
C GLN A 106 -13.92 -0.04 -8.23
N ALA A 107 -14.77 -0.58 -7.35
CA ALA A 107 -14.43 -1.80 -6.62
C ALA A 107 -14.23 -2.97 -7.61
N GLY A 108 -13.13 -3.70 -7.45
CA GLY A 108 -12.70 -4.77 -8.36
C GLY A 108 -11.72 -4.32 -9.45
N ASP A 109 -11.65 -3.03 -9.78
CA ASP A 109 -10.70 -2.53 -10.78
C ASP A 109 -9.25 -2.69 -10.28
N PRO A 110 -8.27 -2.99 -11.16
CA PRO A 110 -6.89 -3.15 -10.74
C PRO A 110 -6.30 -1.86 -10.14
N LEU A 111 -5.96 -1.88 -8.85
CA LEU A 111 -5.28 -0.76 -8.16
C LEU A 111 -3.77 -0.76 -8.42
N ALA A 112 -3.19 -1.93 -8.71
CA ALA A 112 -1.80 -2.14 -9.07
C ALA A 112 -1.67 -3.49 -9.78
N VAL A 113 -0.60 -3.67 -10.56
CA VAL A 113 -0.27 -4.97 -11.15
C VAL A 113 1.08 -5.40 -10.59
N LEU A 114 1.16 -6.59 -10.01
CA LEU A 114 2.41 -7.12 -9.48
C LEU A 114 3.02 -8.10 -10.45
N ARG A 115 4.34 -8.01 -10.64
CA ARG A 115 5.08 -8.95 -11.47
C ARG A 115 5.76 -9.98 -10.59
N LEU A 116 5.37 -11.24 -10.73
CA LEU A 116 5.98 -12.38 -10.05
C LEU A 116 6.55 -13.33 -11.12
N GLY A 117 7.86 -13.24 -11.36
CA GLY A 117 8.48 -13.93 -12.49
C GLY A 117 7.89 -13.48 -13.83
N ALA A 118 7.23 -14.41 -14.54
CA ALA A 118 6.51 -14.19 -15.80
C ALA A 118 5.01 -13.93 -15.63
N LEU A 119 4.50 -13.94 -14.39
CA LEU A 119 3.10 -13.68 -14.09
C LEU A 119 2.88 -12.20 -13.76
N GLU A 120 1.82 -11.64 -14.31
CA GLU A 120 1.20 -10.40 -13.86
C GLU A 120 -0.01 -10.72 -12.98
N VAL A 121 -0.04 -10.14 -11.78
CA VAL A 121 -1.07 -10.35 -10.76
C VAL A 121 -1.76 -9.01 -10.49
N PRO A 122 -2.92 -8.74 -11.12
CA PRO A 122 -3.66 -7.50 -10.86
C PRO A 122 -4.27 -7.54 -9.45
N ILE A 123 -3.99 -6.55 -8.61
CA ILE A 123 -4.57 -6.45 -7.28
C ILE A 123 -5.88 -5.64 -7.38
N PRO A 124 -7.05 -6.25 -7.11
CA PRO A 124 -8.33 -5.56 -7.24
C PRO A 124 -8.51 -4.52 -6.13
N SER A 125 -9.05 -3.36 -6.49
CA SER A 125 -9.39 -2.32 -5.54
C SER A 125 -10.53 -2.77 -4.64
N PRO A 126 -10.39 -2.72 -3.31
CA PRO A 126 -11.46 -3.11 -2.40
C PRO A 126 -12.61 -2.09 -2.36
N VAL A 127 -12.37 -0.85 -2.79
CA VAL A 127 -13.33 0.26 -2.75
C VAL A 127 -13.18 1.19 -3.95
N PRO A 128 -14.24 1.90 -4.35
CA PRO A 128 -14.11 2.92 -5.39
C PRO A 128 -13.35 4.15 -4.88
N GLY A 129 -12.66 4.83 -5.78
CA GLY A 129 -11.85 6.01 -5.41
C GLY A 129 -10.97 6.51 -6.54
N LYS A 130 -10.23 7.59 -6.27
CA LYS A 130 -9.25 8.15 -7.19
C LYS A 130 -7.84 7.99 -6.64
N ILE A 131 -6.92 7.48 -7.46
CA ILE A 131 -5.51 7.36 -7.08
C ILE A 131 -4.88 8.75 -7.03
N VAL A 132 -4.37 9.13 -5.86
CA VAL A 132 -3.72 10.43 -5.64
C VAL A 132 -2.21 10.33 -5.44
N ALA A 133 -1.71 9.16 -5.02
CA ALA A 133 -0.28 8.90 -4.94
C ALA A 133 0.02 7.40 -5.05
N ARG A 134 1.27 7.10 -5.40
CA ARG A 134 1.83 5.75 -5.45
C ARG A 134 3.05 5.69 -4.54
N ASN A 135 3.31 4.51 -3.98
CA ASN A 135 4.56 4.24 -3.30
C ASN A 135 5.69 3.93 -4.31
N GLU A 136 6.80 4.66 -4.21
CA GLU A 136 7.95 4.53 -5.11
C GLU A 136 8.91 3.40 -4.71
N ALA A 137 8.67 2.73 -3.56
CA ALA A 137 9.46 1.59 -3.15
C ALA A 137 9.35 0.45 -4.18
N ARG A 138 10.52 -0.07 -4.57
CA ARG A 138 10.62 -1.17 -5.55
C ARG A 138 10.27 -2.53 -4.95
N ASP A 139 10.62 -2.71 -3.68
CA ASP A 139 10.35 -3.93 -2.94
C ASP A 139 9.02 -3.82 -2.18
N LEU A 140 8.14 -4.79 -2.43
CA LEU A 140 6.79 -4.88 -1.88
C LEU A 140 6.77 -4.94 -0.36
N ARG A 141 7.75 -5.63 0.25
CA ARG A 141 7.83 -5.79 1.71
C ARG A 141 8.26 -4.50 2.41
N SER A 142 9.17 -3.74 1.80
CA SER A 142 9.59 -2.44 2.33
C SER A 142 8.63 -1.29 2.00
N ALA A 143 7.80 -1.42 0.96
CA ALA A 143 6.83 -0.40 0.58
C ALA A 143 5.81 -0.15 1.71
N GLY A 144 5.20 -1.23 2.21
CA GLY A 144 4.17 -1.22 3.24
C GLY A 144 2.93 -0.36 2.93
N TRP A 145 2.73 0.04 1.68
CA TRP A 145 1.47 0.43 1.02
C TRP A 145 1.78 0.56 -0.47
N LEU A 146 0.78 0.36 -1.33
CA LEU A 146 0.93 0.42 -2.80
C LEU A 146 0.48 1.78 -3.33
N VAL A 147 -0.71 2.21 -2.94
CA VAL A 147 -1.37 3.42 -3.43
C VAL A 147 -2.01 4.21 -2.29
N GLU A 148 -2.12 5.52 -2.48
CA GLU A 148 -2.99 6.38 -1.69
C GLU A 148 -4.15 6.80 -2.59
N ILE A 149 -5.37 6.65 -2.09
CA ILE A 149 -6.59 6.99 -2.81
C ILE A 149 -7.43 8.00 -2.03
N GLU A 150 -8.16 8.83 -2.77
CA GLU A 150 -9.33 9.55 -2.28
C GLU A 150 -10.56 8.66 -2.47
N PRO A 151 -11.16 8.12 -1.39
CA PRO A 151 -12.27 7.18 -1.52
C PRO A 151 -13.55 7.87 -2.00
N VAL A 152 -14.33 7.18 -2.83
CA VAL A 152 -15.69 7.58 -3.15
C VAL A 152 -16.64 6.85 -2.20
N GLY A 153 -17.31 7.60 -1.32
CA GLY A 153 -18.22 7.04 -0.33
C GLY A 153 -17.53 6.33 0.85
N GLU A 154 -18.30 5.53 1.58
CA GLU A 154 -17.89 4.99 2.89
C GLU A 154 -17.80 3.46 2.95
N ALA A 155 -17.75 2.77 1.79
CA ALA A 155 -17.70 1.31 1.72
C ALA A 155 -16.52 0.71 2.51
N HIS A 156 -15.41 1.44 2.64
CA HIS A 156 -14.24 1.02 3.43
C HIS A 156 -14.54 0.87 4.93
N ARG A 157 -15.63 1.47 5.46
CA ARG A 157 -15.98 1.43 6.88
C ARG A 157 -16.61 0.11 7.31
N SER A 158 -17.17 -0.68 6.39
CA SER A 158 -17.73 -2.00 6.70
C SER A 158 -16.67 -3.11 6.75
N LEU A 159 -15.43 -2.81 6.36
CA LEU A 159 -14.33 -3.75 6.40
C LEU A 159 -13.91 -4.07 7.85
N PRO A 160 -13.54 -5.32 8.15
CA PRO A 160 -13.09 -5.72 9.48
C PRO A 160 -11.87 -4.90 9.94
N LYS A 161 -11.90 -4.49 11.21
CA LYS A 161 -10.85 -3.74 11.93
C LYS A 161 -10.65 -4.32 13.33
N GLY A 162 -9.52 -4.03 13.98
CA GLY A 162 -9.25 -4.47 15.36
C GLY A 162 -9.45 -5.97 15.55
N GLU A 163 -10.24 -6.37 16.54
CA GLU A 163 -10.53 -7.79 16.83
C GLU A 163 -11.28 -8.51 15.69
N ALA A 164 -12.14 -7.81 14.94
CA ALA A 164 -12.79 -8.41 13.78
C ALA A 164 -11.78 -8.73 12.68
N ALA A 165 -10.78 -7.86 12.46
CA ALA A 165 -9.68 -8.13 11.54
C ALA A 165 -8.80 -9.29 12.03
N ARG A 166 -8.50 -9.33 13.33
CA ARG A 166 -7.74 -10.44 13.93
C ARG A 166 -8.43 -11.78 13.74
N ALA A 167 -9.73 -11.85 14.03
CA ALA A 167 -10.53 -13.06 13.85
C ALA A 167 -10.57 -13.49 12.38
N TRP A 168 -10.78 -12.55 11.46
CA TRP A 168 -10.78 -12.81 10.03
C TRP A 168 -9.43 -13.33 9.52
N LEU A 169 -8.32 -12.66 9.85
CA LEU A 169 -6.98 -13.11 9.47
C LEU A 169 -6.61 -14.47 10.05
N THR A 170 -7.07 -14.77 11.29
CA THR A 170 -6.88 -16.09 11.90
C THR A 170 -7.61 -17.18 11.11
N GLN A 171 -8.83 -16.90 10.63
CA GLN A 171 -9.57 -17.81 9.76
C GLN A 171 -8.88 -17.98 8.41
N GLU A 172 -8.41 -16.89 7.79
CA GLU A 172 -7.69 -16.96 6.51
C GLU A 172 -6.38 -17.73 6.61
N ALA A 173 -5.63 -17.59 7.71
CA ALA A 173 -4.44 -18.40 7.97
C ALA A 173 -4.76 -19.90 7.99
N GLY A 174 -5.82 -20.30 8.70
CA GLY A 174 -6.28 -21.70 8.73
C GLY A 174 -6.79 -22.18 7.37
N ARG A 175 -7.47 -21.30 6.62
CA ARG A 175 -7.96 -21.58 5.27
C ARG A 175 -6.82 -21.82 4.29
N LEU A 176 -5.72 -21.07 4.41
CA LEU A 176 -4.52 -21.25 3.59
C LEU A 176 -3.81 -22.57 3.90
N VAL A 177 -3.65 -22.94 5.18
CA VAL A 177 -3.11 -24.25 5.58
C VAL A 177 -3.93 -25.37 4.96
N SER A 178 -5.24 -25.32 5.16
CA SER A 178 -6.19 -26.28 4.62
C SER A 178 -6.15 -26.39 3.09
N PHE A 179 -5.99 -25.26 2.39
CA PHE A 179 -5.85 -25.23 0.94
C PHE A 179 -4.52 -25.84 0.50
N ALA A 180 -3.41 -25.48 1.15
CA ALA A 180 -2.08 -25.98 0.84
C ALA A 180 -2.00 -27.51 1.00
N GLU A 181 -2.58 -28.06 2.06
CA GLU A 181 -2.62 -29.51 2.29
C GLU A 181 -3.42 -30.25 1.22
N ARG A 182 -4.63 -29.77 0.89
CA ARG A 182 -5.53 -30.45 -0.06
C ARG A 182 -5.08 -30.31 -1.52
N GLU A 183 -4.75 -29.09 -1.93
CA GLU A 183 -4.55 -28.78 -3.36
C GLU A 183 -3.08 -28.87 -3.76
N LEU A 184 -2.16 -28.55 -2.83
CA LEU A 184 -0.72 -28.53 -3.10
C LEU A 184 0.01 -29.75 -2.54
N GLY A 185 -0.60 -30.50 -1.61
CA GLY A 185 0.05 -31.60 -0.90
C GLY A 185 1.15 -31.12 0.06
N ILE A 186 1.12 -29.86 0.44
CA ILE A 186 2.11 -29.24 1.33
C ILE A 186 1.57 -29.32 2.76
N ALA A 187 2.22 -30.10 3.61
CA ALA A 187 1.91 -30.13 5.04
C ALA A 187 2.39 -28.83 5.71
N ALA A 188 1.59 -28.29 6.63
CA ALA A 188 2.05 -27.22 7.50
C ALA A 188 3.16 -27.74 8.43
N ALA A 189 4.09 -26.86 8.82
CA ALA A 189 5.06 -27.18 9.87
C ALA A 189 4.33 -27.32 11.22
N ASP A 190 5.03 -27.86 12.24
CA ASP A 190 4.49 -28.13 13.59
C ASP A 190 3.96 -26.90 14.36
N GLY A 191 3.93 -25.72 13.76
CA GLY A 191 3.32 -24.48 14.27
C GLY A 191 2.14 -23.93 13.45
N GLY A 192 1.62 -24.68 12.46
CA GLY A 192 0.53 -24.23 11.60
C GLY A 192 0.91 -23.15 10.58
N GLU A 193 2.20 -22.80 10.49
CA GLU A 193 2.73 -21.93 9.44
C GLU A 193 2.97 -22.74 8.17
N VAL A 194 2.36 -22.32 7.07
CA VAL A 194 2.75 -22.81 5.75
C VAL A 194 4.10 -22.18 5.43
N THR A 195 5.18 -22.96 5.53
CA THR A 195 6.48 -22.46 5.08
C THR A 195 6.49 -22.43 3.56
N ILE A 196 6.22 -21.25 3.03
CA ILE A 196 6.15 -20.90 1.60
C ILE A 196 7.45 -21.17 0.83
N ARG A 197 8.53 -21.62 1.49
CA ARG A 197 9.77 -22.07 0.83
C ARG A 197 9.59 -23.25 -0.13
N SER A 198 8.41 -23.87 -0.20
CA SER A 198 8.06 -24.92 -1.17
C SER A 198 7.50 -24.38 -2.50
N LEU A 199 7.27 -23.08 -2.67
CA LEU A 199 6.56 -22.55 -3.83
C LEU A 199 7.33 -22.60 -5.15
N ASP A 200 8.65 -22.67 -5.12
CA ASP A 200 9.48 -22.80 -6.33
C ASP A 200 9.14 -24.09 -7.11
N SER A 201 8.51 -25.06 -6.45
CA SER A 201 8.10 -26.35 -7.02
C SER A 201 6.59 -26.45 -7.33
N VAL A 202 5.79 -25.43 -7.00
CA VAL A 202 4.34 -25.46 -7.24
C VAL A 202 4.06 -25.15 -8.72
N PRO A 203 3.34 -26.01 -9.44
CA PRO A 203 2.95 -25.74 -10.82
C PRO A 203 2.20 -24.42 -10.97
N GLU A 204 2.45 -23.69 -12.07
CA GLU A 204 1.82 -22.39 -12.35
C GLU A 204 0.29 -22.41 -12.23
N GLU A 205 -0.36 -23.50 -12.62
CA GLU A 205 -1.81 -23.67 -12.53
C GLU A 205 -2.32 -23.66 -11.08
N LYS A 206 -1.69 -24.46 -10.21
CA LYS A 206 -2.01 -24.50 -8.78
C LYS A 206 -1.72 -23.16 -8.11
N TRP A 207 -0.66 -22.50 -8.56
CA TRP A 207 -0.30 -21.16 -8.12
C TRP A 207 -1.36 -20.12 -8.50
N ARG A 208 -1.85 -20.14 -9.73
CA ARG A 208 -2.97 -19.29 -10.20
C ARG A 208 -4.25 -19.55 -9.40
N ALA A 209 -4.57 -20.81 -9.10
CA ALA A 209 -5.72 -21.16 -8.27
C ALA A 209 -5.61 -20.55 -6.86
N LEU A 210 -4.42 -20.64 -6.25
CA LEU A 210 -4.14 -20.04 -4.96
C LEU A 210 -4.31 -18.50 -4.99
N LEU A 211 -3.74 -17.83 -5.99
CA LEU A 211 -3.86 -16.36 -6.12
C LEU A 211 -5.31 -15.92 -6.36
N LYS A 212 -6.06 -16.68 -7.16
CA LYS A 212 -7.50 -16.43 -7.37
C LYS A 212 -8.29 -16.57 -6.08
N GLU A 213 -7.99 -17.59 -5.29
CA GLU A 213 -8.73 -17.90 -4.07
C GLU A 213 -8.50 -16.86 -2.96
N PHE A 214 -7.25 -16.44 -2.76
CA PHE A 214 -6.88 -15.54 -1.66
C PHE A 214 -6.81 -14.07 -2.09
N LEU A 215 -6.19 -13.75 -3.22
CA LEU A 215 -6.03 -12.35 -3.63
C LEU A 215 -7.19 -11.82 -4.47
N LYS A 216 -8.19 -12.66 -4.76
CA LYS A 216 -9.29 -12.37 -5.70
C LYS A 216 -8.76 -11.86 -7.06
N SER A 217 -7.61 -12.39 -7.45
CA SER A 217 -6.84 -11.94 -8.61
C SER A 217 -6.67 -13.07 -9.61
N GLU A 218 -6.96 -12.79 -10.88
CA GLU A 218 -6.65 -13.70 -11.98
C GLU A 218 -5.30 -13.33 -12.58
N ALA A 219 -4.26 -14.05 -12.15
CA ALA A 219 -2.93 -13.88 -12.71
C ALA A 219 -2.91 -14.20 -14.21
N ARG A 220 -2.12 -13.49 -15.00
CA ARG A 220 -1.97 -13.68 -16.45
C ARG A 220 -0.48 -13.74 -16.82
N ARG A 221 -0.13 -14.36 -17.94
CA ARG A 221 1.25 -14.26 -18.44
C ARG A 221 1.45 -12.86 -19.02
N GLY A 222 2.52 -12.20 -18.61
CA GLY A 222 2.95 -10.89 -19.12
C GLY A 222 4.00 -10.99 -20.21
#